data_AF-D4DJJ4-F1
#
_entry.id   AF-D4DJJ4-F1
#
_cell.length_a   1.000
_cell.length_b   1.000
_cell.length_c   1.000
_cell.angle_alpha   90.00
_cell.angle_beta   90.00
_cell.angle_gamma   90.00
#
_symmetry.space_group_name_H-M   'P 1'
#
loop_
_entity.id
_entity.type
_entity.pdbx_description
1 polymer ?
#
loop_
_entity_poly.entity_id
_entity_poly.type
_entity_poly.pdbx_seq_one_letter_code
_entity_poly.pdbx_strand_id
1 'polypeptide(L)'
;MDAERTQNLTDEKDLVLSGRASLEAVRAARRQAEYGSDKYWKTLRDVLEKSAELTEQAWNLRERLLTLHHYPQGGQHAYRQSDSAFVYHKERLDALLQIIDKRQLTHSARKEMSPALKPDISPIAQRLFIERVVNTRDEPKCPRRSFVTDIRVAYGKATVMGRWTSWCWCTIRDRQVPPTDLRAVEIFPHSLGQQWMTFIFGPEARGQLYTVANGLLLPPNLAEQFNQYRVTLAPTNHRWNDNNDPWTWKLVIVDRKGLWNEIMDCGMRYSELHNRSIPFQDVVRPNGKFLFFHYLCAMLLQARRDAEYGAMLNESGLEDAWTDEGRVHSGPYIRDTVLGGIVEQFHEFGVSQTFRTKIMAHSRPTDDTEEEAVNVLVSIDPQAEMAEDSESEEEATECVDEMIEEFLGNEA
;
A
#
# COMPACT_ATOMS: atom_id res chain seq x y z
N MET A 1 8.20 -52.53 6.24
CA MET A 1 8.98 -51.34 6.63
C MET A 1 8.55 -50.12 5.84
N ASP A 2 8.24 -50.25 4.55
CA ASP A 2 7.83 -49.09 3.74
C ASP A 2 6.42 -48.58 4.06
N ALA A 3 5.41 -49.46 4.24
CA ALA A 3 4.04 -49.03 4.54
C ALA A 3 3.88 -48.23 5.85
N GLU A 4 4.64 -48.59 6.89
CA GLU A 4 4.60 -47.89 8.19
C GLU A 4 5.29 -46.51 8.11
N ARG A 5 6.31 -46.36 7.25
CA ARG A 5 6.96 -45.08 6.98
C ARG A 5 6.10 -44.16 6.15
N THR A 6 5.42 -44.68 5.12
CA THR A 6 4.48 -43.92 4.29
C THR A 6 3.27 -43.44 5.09
N GLN A 7 2.75 -44.28 6.00
CA GLN A 7 1.67 -43.88 6.90
C GLN A 7 2.09 -42.72 7.82
N ASN A 8 3.29 -42.80 8.42
CA ASN A 8 3.80 -41.74 9.31
C ASN A 8 3.96 -40.38 8.59
N LEU A 9 4.41 -40.38 7.33
CA LEU A 9 4.51 -39.16 6.52
C LEU A 9 3.14 -38.57 6.15
N THR A 10 2.15 -39.43 5.95
CA THR A 10 0.77 -39.02 5.67
C THR A 10 0.14 -38.38 6.90
N ASP A 11 0.36 -38.97 8.08
CA ASP A 11 -0.10 -38.43 9.36
C ASP A 11 0.57 -37.06 9.66
N GLU A 12 1.85 -36.90 9.35
CA GLU A 12 2.57 -35.62 9.48
C GLU A 12 2.05 -34.55 8.50
N LYS A 13 1.71 -34.93 7.26
CA LYS A 13 1.06 -34.02 6.30
C LYS A 13 -0.29 -33.54 6.81
N ASP A 14 -1.12 -34.45 7.30
CA ASP A 14 -2.45 -34.13 7.82
C ASP A 14 -2.35 -33.20 9.05
N LEU A 15 -1.32 -33.39 9.87
CA LEU A 15 -1.02 -32.50 10.99
C LEU A 15 -0.69 -31.08 10.53
N VAL A 16 0.15 -30.91 9.50
CA VAL A 16 0.50 -29.60 8.92
C VAL A 16 -0.75 -28.92 8.34
N LEU A 17 -1.58 -29.66 7.59
CA LEU A 17 -2.82 -29.13 7.00
C LEU A 17 -3.84 -28.71 8.07
N SER A 18 -4.02 -29.53 9.09
CA SER A 18 -4.90 -29.21 10.23
C SER A 18 -4.40 -27.96 10.99
N GLY A 19 -3.08 -27.88 11.18
CA GLY A 19 -2.42 -26.73 11.78
C GLY A 19 -2.66 -25.44 11.00
N ARG A 20 -2.61 -25.47 9.67
CA ARG A 20 -2.91 -24.30 8.83
C ARG A 20 -4.36 -23.86 8.89
N ALA A 21 -5.31 -24.80 8.92
CA ALA A 21 -6.71 -24.48 9.14
C ALA A 21 -6.91 -23.79 10.50
N SER A 22 -6.19 -24.25 11.54
CA SER A 22 -6.16 -23.60 12.85
C SER A 22 -5.55 -22.18 12.77
N LEU A 23 -4.44 -21.99 12.06
CA LEU A 23 -3.79 -20.70 11.88
C LEU A 23 -4.74 -19.68 11.23
N GLU A 24 -5.49 -20.09 10.20
CA GLU A 24 -6.44 -19.20 9.53
C GLU A 24 -7.61 -18.80 10.44
N ALA A 25 -8.05 -19.69 11.34
CA ALA A 25 -9.02 -19.34 12.37
C ALA A 25 -8.46 -18.29 13.36
N VAL A 26 -7.18 -18.37 13.74
CA VAL A 26 -6.55 -17.35 14.60
C VAL A 26 -6.38 -16.03 13.83
N ARG A 27 -5.99 -16.07 12.56
CA ARG A 27 -5.93 -14.87 11.70
C ARG A 27 -7.31 -14.21 11.58
N ALA A 28 -8.38 -14.99 11.41
CA ALA A 28 -9.75 -14.49 11.40
C ALA A 28 -10.14 -13.84 12.73
N ALA A 29 -9.77 -14.46 13.87
CA ALA A 29 -10.00 -13.88 15.20
C ALA A 29 -9.21 -12.57 15.41
N ARG A 30 -7.97 -12.48 14.89
CA ARG A 30 -7.16 -11.25 14.88
C ARG A 30 -7.84 -10.15 14.08
N ARG A 31 -8.35 -10.45 12.87
CA ARG A 31 -9.07 -9.47 12.01
C ARG A 31 -10.30 -8.88 12.70
N GLN A 32 -10.86 -9.58 13.70
CA GLN A 32 -12.00 -9.13 14.50
C GLN A 32 -11.59 -8.46 15.82
N ALA A 33 -10.33 -8.50 16.21
CA ALA A 33 -9.85 -7.89 17.44
C ALA A 33 -9.70 -6.37 17.27
N GLU A 34 -10.05 -5.62 18.31
CA GLU A 34 -9.81 -4.18 18.35
C GLU A 34 -8.31 -3.91 18.44
N TYR A 35 -7.78 -3.13 17.50
CA TYR A 35 -6.35 -2.81 17.43
C TYR A 35 -5.87 -2.21 18.76
N GLY A 36 -4.69 -2.62 19.21
CA GLY A 36 -4.10 -2.09 20.44
C GLY A 36 -4.67 -2.69 21.73
N SER A 37 -5.75 -3.47 21.67
CA SER A 37 -6.25 -4.24 22.82
C SER A 37 -5.30 -5.37 23.20
N ASP A 38 -5.34 -5.81 24.46
CA ASP A 38 -4.57 -6.99 24.91
C ASP A 38 -4.93 -8.24 24.08
N LYS A 39 -6.19 -8.32 23.64
CA LYS A 39 -6.67 -9.38 22.76
C LYS A 39 -6.01 -9.31 21.38
N TYR A 40 -5.85 -8.13 20.80
CA TYR A 40 -5.16 -7.95 19.52
C TYR A 40 -3.68 -8.34 19.62
N TRP A 41 -2.95 -7.84 20.62
CA TRP A 41 -1.53 -8.18 20.78
C TRP A 41 -1.32 -9.67 21.02
N LYS A 42 -2.19 -10.28 21.84
CA LYS A 42 -2.15 -11.72 22.08
C LYS A 42 -2.43 -12.51 20.80
N THR A 43 -3.51 -12.21 20.10
CA THR A 43 -3.87 -12.94 18.87
C THR A 43 -2.84 -12.72 17.75
N LEU A 44 -2.21 -11.55 17.67
CA LEU A 44 -1.13 -11.30 16.72
C LEU A 44 0.12 -12.14 17.04
N ARG A 45 0.51 -12.23 18.31
CA ARG A 45 1.60 -13.12 18.74
C ARG A 45 1.27 -14.58 18.45
N ASP A 46 0.06 -15.02 18.80
CA ASP A 46 -0.41 -16.39 18.54
C ASP A 46 -0.36 -16.72 17.04
N VAL A 47 -0.66 -15.76 16.15
CA VAL A 47 -0.53 -15.96 14.69
C VAL A 47 0.93 -16.19 14.29
N LEU A 48 1.86 -15.37 14.77
CA LEU A 48 3.27 -15.50 14.38
C LEU A 48 3.93 -16.75 14.95
N GLU A 49 3.66 -17.08 16.22
CA GLU A 49 4.20 -18.28 16.86
C GLU A 49 3.70 -19.54 16.14
N LYS A 50 2.40 -19.62 15.87
CA LYS A 50 1.84 -20.75 15.10
C LYS A 50 2.38 -20.79 13.66
N SER A 51 2.58 -19.64 13.03
CA SER A 51 3.17 -19.56 11.69
C SER A 51 4.61 -20.10 11.68
N ALA A 52 5.41 -19.75 12.69
CA ALA A 52 6.77 -20.25 12.86
C ALA A 52 6.81 -21.76 13.09
N GLU A 53 5.97 -22.27 13.99
CA GLU A 53 5.84 -23.70 14.26
C GLU A 53 5.45 -24.49 13.01
N LEU A 54 4.45 -24.00 12.27
CA LEU A 54 3.98 -24.68 11.05
C LEU A 54 5.01 -24.63 9.93
N THR A 55 5.73 -23.52 9.79
CA THR A 55 6.82 -23.43 8.82
C THR A 55 7.91 -24.45 9.13
N GLU A 56 8.30 -24.58 10.40
CA GLU A 56 9.33 -25.54 10.82
C GLU A 56 8.86 -27.00 10.63
N GLN A 57 7.61 -27.31 10.97
CA GLN A 57 7.02 -28.64 10.73
C GLN A 57 6.97 -28.98 9.25
N ALA A 58 6.51 -28.06 8.41
CA ALA A 58 6.44 -28.25 6.96
C ALA A 58 7.83 -28.44 6.34
N TRP A 59 8.83 -27.68 6.82
CA TRP A 59 10.23 -27.84 6.39
C TRP A 59 10.82 -29.19 6.79
N ASN A 60 10.59 -29.64 8.03
CA ASN A 60 11.07 -30.93 8.52
C ASN A 60 10.46 -32.11 7.73
N LEU A 61 9.15 -32.04 7.45
CA LEU A 61 8.47 -33.02 6.61
C LEU A 61 9.12 -33.09 5.22
N ARG A 62 9.41 -31.93 4.64
CA ARG A 62 10.11 -31.82 3.34
C ARG A 62 11.49 -32.44 3.37
N GLU A 63 12.34 -32.13 4.36
CA GLU A 63 13.70 -32.67 4.45
C GLU A 63 13.68 -34.21 4.51
N ARG A 64 12.72 -34.78 5.22
CA ARG A 64 12.52 -36.24 5.30
C ARG A 64 12.08 -36.84 3.97
N LEU A 65 11.11 -36.23 3.28
CA LEU A 65 10.67 -36.66 1.95
C LEU A 65 11.83 -36.66 0.94
N LEU A 66 12.68 -35.62 0.99
CA LEU A 66 13.85 -35.51 0.13
C LEU A 66 14.91 -36.60 0.40
N THR A 67 15.08 -36.96 1.67
CA THR A 67 16.02 -38.02 2.08
C THR A 67 15.56 -39.39 1.60
N LEU A 68 14.25 -39.62 1.47
CA LEU A 68 13.65 -40.89 1.05
C LEU A 68 13.68 -41.11 -0.46
N HIS A 69 13.47 -40.08 -1.28
CA HIS A 69 13.23 -40.25 -2.73
C HIS A 69 14.44 -40.08 -3.67
N HIS A 70 15.69 -40.07 -3.16
CA HIS A 70 16.95 -40.01 -3.93
C HIS A 70 16.93 -39.10 -5.18
N TYR A 71 17.31 -37.84 -4.98
CA TYR A 71 17.08 -36.75 -5.92
C TYR A 71 17.83 -36.84 -7.27
N PRO A 72 17.18 -36.58 -8.43
CA PRO A 72 17.87 -36.30 -9.69
C PRO A 72 18.58 -34.93 -9.65
N GLN A 73 19.71 -34.80 -10.35
CA GLN A 73 20.57 -33.60 -10.36
C GLN A 73 19.85 -32.26 -10.67
N GLY A 74 18.71 -32.27 -11.37
CA GLY A 74 17.94 -31.06 -11.70
C GLY A 74 17.23 -30.40 -10.51
N GLY A 75 16.95 -31.14 -9.44
CA GLY A 75 16.20 -30.60 -8.30
C GLY A 75 17.07 -29.89 -7.25
N GLN A 76 18.39 -30.05 -7.26
CA GLN A 76 19.28 -29.40 -6.27
C GLN A 76 19.15 -27.86 -6.27
N HIS A 77 18.82 -27.27 -7.42
CA HIS A 77 18.59 -25.84 -7.54
C HIS A 77 17.28 -25.41 -6.86
N ALA A 78 16.19 -26.14 -7.09
CA ALA A 78 14.89 -25.89 -6.45
C ALA A 78 14.98 -26.06 -4.92
N TYR A 79 15.71 -27.07 -4.45
CA TYR A 79 15.97 -27.26 -3.02
C TYR A 79 16.73 -26.08 -2.40
N ARG A 80 17.82 -25.62 -3.02
CA ARG A 80 18.60 -24.46 -2.52
C ARG A 80 17.79 -23.17 -2.50
N GLN A 81 16.94 -22.96 -3.49
CA GLN A 81 16.04 -21.80 -3.53
C GLN A 81 15.03 -21.84 -2.39
N SER A 82 14.44 -23.00 -2.12
CA SER A 82 13.51 -23.11 -0.99
C SER A 82 14.17 -23.10 0.38
N ASP A 83 15.39 -23.61 0.52
CA ASP A 83 16.17 -23.52 1.77
C ASP A 83 16.47 -22.05 2.10
N SER A 84 16.91 -21.30 1.10
CA SER A 84 17.10 -19.85 1.24
C SER A 84 15.79 -19.14 1.58
N ALA A 85 14.67 -19.55 0.98
CA ALA A 85 13.35 -18.99 1.28
C ALA A 85 12.87 -19.32 2.70
N PHE A 86 13.10 -20.55 3.18
CA PHE A 86 12.78 -20.98 4.54
C PHE A 86 13.59 -20.21 5.58
N VAL A 87 14.92 -20.11 5.41
CA VAL A 87 15.80 -19.36 6.32
C VAL A 87 15.37 -17.90 6.39
N TYR A 88 15.17 -17.26 5.23
CA TYR A 88 14.66 -15.89 5.16
C TYR A 88 13.31 -15.74 5.88
N HIS A 89 12.41 -16.71 5.69
CA HIS A 89 11.09 -16.68 6.30
C HIS A 89 11.16 -16.79 7.84
N LYS A 90 11.98 -17.71 8.35
CA LYS A 90 12.22 -17.89 9.78
C LYS A 90 12.82 -16.64 10.42
N GLU A 91 13.88 -16.08 9.83
CA GLU A 91 14.50 -14.84 10.30
C GLU A 91 13.50 -13.67 10.32
N ARG A 92 12.62 -13.60 9.31
CA ARG A 92 11.56 -12.59 9.25
C ARG A 92 10.54 -12.77 10.38
N LEU A 93 10.07 -13.98 10.66
CA LEU A 93 9.13 -14.24 11.75
C LEU A 93 9.72 -13.88 13.12
N ASP A 94 10.99 -14.23 13.34
CA ASP A 94 11.72 -13.86 14.57
C ASP A 94 11.86 -12.34 14.71
N ALA A 95 12.18 -11.64 13.62
CA ALA A 95 12.22 -10.17 13.62
C ALA A 95 10.84 -9.56 13.91
N LEU A 96 9.76 -10.13 13.36
CA LEU A 96 8.39 -9.67 13.60
C LEU A 96 7.96 -9.83 15.07
N LEU A 97 8.33 -10.95 15.72
CA LEU A 97 8.07 -11.16 17.15
C LEU A 97 8.75 -10.08 18.01
N GLN A 98 10.03 -9.77 17.74
CA GLN A 98 10.75 -8.70 18.43
C GLN A 98 10.13 -7.31 18.19
N ILE A 99 9.67 -7.07 16.96
CA ILE A 99 8.98 -5.83 16.59
C ILE A 99 7.67 -5.70 17.38
N ILE A 100 6.91 -6.78 17.55
CA ILE A 100 5.65 -6.76 18.32
C ILE A 100 5.89 -6.44 19.79
N ASP A 101 6.92 -7.02 20.42
CA ASP A 101 7.24 -6.71 21.82
C ASP A 101 7.53 -5.21 22.01
N LYS A 102 8.38 -4.67 21.14
CA LYS A 102 8.70 -3.23 21.13
C LYS A 102 7.45 -2.37 20.86
N ARG A 103 6.57 -2.83 19.97
CA ARG A 103 5.31 -2.13 19.63
C ARG A 103 4.31 -2.17 20.76
N GLN A 104 4.12 -3.29 21.44
CA GLN A 104 3.24 -3.42 22.58
C GLN A 104 3.69 -2.47 23.71
N LEU A 105 5.00 -2.42 23.98
CA LEU A 105 5.59 -1.47 24.94
C LEU A 105 5.35 -0.01 24.52
N THR A 106 5.59 0.30 23.24
CA THR A 106 5.38 1.65 22.69
C THR A 106 3.90 2.05 22.74
N HIS A 107 2.99 1.13 22.45
CA HIS A 107 1.55 1.35 22.52
C HIS A 107 1.08 1.59 23.95
N SER A 108 1.55 0.80 24.92
CA SER A 108 1.27 1.01 26.34
C SER A 108 1.79 2.35 26.84
N ALA A 109 3.02 2.71 26.49
CA ALA A 109 3.58 4.03 26.81
C ALA A 109 2.80 5.18 26.17
N ARG A 110 2.32 5.02 24.92
CA ARG A 110 1.47 6.00 24.23
C ARG A 110 0.07 6.12 24.84
N LYS A 111 -0.48 5.05 25.39
CA LYS A 111 -1.74 5.07 26.14
C LYS A 111 -1.62 5.89 27.42
N GLU A 112 -0.44 5.90 28.04
CA GLU A 112 -0.14 6.70 29.23
C GLU A 112 0.24 8.17 28.90
N MET A 113 0.77 8.44 27.71
CA MET A 113 1.29 9.77 27.32
C MET A 113 0.42 10.56 26.35
N SER A 114 -0.62 9.99 25.74
CA SER A 114 -1.45 10.69 24.75
C SER A 114 -2.50 11.60 25.41
N PRO A 115 -2.48 12.93 25.17
CA PRO A 115 -3.66 13.74 25.39
C PRO A 115 -4.73 13.30 24.38
N ALA A 116 -5.96 13.06 24.84
CA ALA A 116 -7.10 12.86 23.95
C ALA A 116 -7.17 14.02 22.93
N LEU A 117 -7.24 13.70 21.64
CA LEU A 117 -7.64 14.64 20.60
C LEU A 117 -9.11 14.98 20.82
N LYS A 118 -9.33 16.05 21.58
CA LYS A 118 -10.61 16.75 21.68
C LYS A 118 -10.84 17.58 20.40
N PRO A 119 -12.10 17.95 20.09
CA PRO A 119 -12.50 18.69 18.89
C PRO A 119 -11.77 20.03 18.68
N ASP A 120 -11.22 20.62 19.74
CA ASP A 120 -10.17 21.64 19.62
C ASP A 120 -8.81 20.95 19.41
N ILE A 121 -8.63 20.30 18.25
CA ILE A 121 -7.29 19.86 17.87
C ILE A 121 -6.49 21.13 17.66
N SER A 122 -5.63 21.45 18.65
CA SER A 122 -4.74 22.60 18.53
C SER A 122 -4.01 22.53 17.18
N PRO A 123 -3.78 23.67 16.50
CA PRO A 123 -3.02 23.74 15.25
C PRO A 123 -1.72 22.90 15.29
N ILE A 124 -1.08 22.84 16.46
CA ILE A 124 0.12 22.05 16.73
C ILE A 124 -0.12 20.54 16.56
N ALA A 125 -1.24 20.01 17.03
CA ALA A 125 -1.56 18.59 16.91
C ALA A 125 -1.98 18.21 15.47
N GLN A 126 -2.70 19.09 14.76
CA GLN A 126 -2.96 18.92 13.31
C GLN A 126 -1.66 18.95 12.50
N ARG A 127 -0.73 19.82 12.89
CA ARG A 127 0.60 19.90 12.27
C ARG A 127 1.40 18.61 12.47
N LEU A 128 1.53 18.13 13.70
CA LEU A 128 2.29 16.90 14.01
C LEU A 128 1.71 15.69 13.27
N PHE A 129 0.39 15.65 13.14
CA PHE A 129 -0.30 14.66 12.34
C PHE A 129 0.13 14.71 10.87
N ILE A 130 0.07 15.88 10.24
CA ILE A 130 0.42 16.04 8.83
C ILE A 130 1.91 15.77 8.62
N GLU A 131 2.78 16.21 9.54
CA GLU A 131 4.20 15.85 9.53
C GLU A 131 4.39 14.35 9.56
N ARG A 132 3.68 13.62 10.42
CA ARG A 132 3.77 12.15 10.47
C ARG A 132 3.35 11.51 9.15
N VAL A 133 2.22 11.97 8.61
CA VAL A 133 1.65 11.45 7.36
C VAL A 133 2.61 11.67 6.18
N VAL A 134 3.20 12.86 6.08
CA VAL A 134 4.14 13.24 5.02
C VAL A 134 5.54 12.63 5.20
N ASN A 135 5.96 12.36 6.44
CA ASN A 135 7.29 11.86 6.79
C ASN A 135 7.37 10.33 6.97
N THR A 136 6.34 9.54 6.63
CA THR A 136 6.40 8.06 6.65
C THR A 136 7.35 7.43 5.60
N ARG A 137 8.33 8.21 5.12
CA ARG A 137 9.27 7.91 4.03
C ARG A 137 10.38 6.91 4.40
N ASP A 138 10.39 6.39 5.62
CA ASP A 138 11.41 5.44 6.03
C ASP A 138 11.14 4.07 5.39
N GLU A 139 11.76 3.94 4.22
CA GLU A 139 11.90 2.82 3.30
C GLU A 139 10.75 2.57 2.31
N PRO A 140 11.04 2.54 0.99
CA PRO A 140 10.10 2.10 -0.03
C PRO A 140 9.83 0.61 0.17
N LYS A 141 8.81 0.30 0.96
CA LYS A 141 8.35 -1.08 1.15
C LYS A 141 7.72 -1.54 -0.16
N CYS A 142 8.09 -2.74 -0.60
CA CYS A 142 7.44 -3.36 -1.75
C CYS A 142 5.93 -3.44 -1.48
N PRO A 143 5.07 -2.93 -2.38
CA PRO A 143 3.63 -3.12 -2.26
C PRO A 143 3.32 -4.61 -2.17
N ARG A 144 2.22 -4.96 -1.49
CA ARG A 144 1.74 -6.34 -1.43
C ARG A 144 1.69 -6.97 -2.83
N ARG A 145 2.13 -8.22 -2.96
CA ARG A 145 2.12 -8.96 -4.23
C ARG A 145 0.70 -9.16 -4.74
N SER A 146 -0.29 -9.40 -3.87
CA SER A 146 -1.70 -9.45 -4.28
C SER A 146 -2.12 -8.14 -4.94
N PHE A 147 -1.84 -7.00 -4.30
CA PHE A 147 -2.07 -5.66 -4.87
C PHE A 147 -1.35 -5.47 -6.21
N VAL A 148 -0.06 -5.84 -6.31
CA VAL A 148 0.68 -5.75 -7.58
C VAL A 148 0.03 -6.62 -8.66
N THR A 149 -0.44 -7.81 -8.30
CA THR A 149 -1.11 -8.75 -9.19
C THR A 149 -2.44 -8.20 -9.66
N ASP A 150 -3.28 -7.71 -8.75
CA ASP A 150 -4.58 -7.11 -9.04
C ASP A 150 -4.45 -5.88 -9.94
N ILE A 151 -3.46 -5.02 -9.66
CA ILE A 151 -3.12 -3.88 -10.54
C ILE A 151 -2.72 -4.39 -11.92
N ARG A 152 -1.81 -5.36 -12.02
CA ARG A 152 -1.38 -5.90 -13.32
C ARG A 152 -2.54 -6.53 -14.09
N VAL A 153 -3.44 -7.23 -13.41
CA VAL A 153 -4.65 -7.83 -14.00
C VAL A 153 -5.60 -6.72 -14.47
N ALA A 154 -5.79 -5.67 -13.70
CA ALA A 154 -6.65 -4.56 -14.09
C ALA A 154 -6.10 -3.82 -15.33
N TYR A 155 -4.80 -3.54 -15.38
CA TYR A 155 -4.15 -2.88 -16.51
C TYR A 155 -3.86 -3.83 -17.70
N GLY A 156 -3.94 -5.15 -17.51
CA GLY A 156 -3.75 -6.17 -18.54
C GLY A 156 -5.08 -6.63 -19.11
N LYS A 157 -5.34 -6.39 -20.40
CA LYS A 157 -6.59 -6.82 -21.05
C LYS A 157 -6.78 -8.34 -20.89
N ALA A 158 -7.69 -8.73 -20.00
CA ALA A 158 -8.32 -10.04 -19.84
C ALA A 158 -7.38 -11.25 -19.79
N THR A 159 -7.43 -11.96 -18.66
CA THR A 159 -6.94 -13.33 -18.49
C THR A 159 -7.48 -14.23 -19.61
N VAL A 160 -6.67 -14.53 -20.62
CA VAL A 160 -6.98 -15.61 -21.56
C VAL A 160 -6.42 -16.89 -20.98
N MET A 161 -7.30 -17.70 -20.38
CA MET A 161 -7.08 -19.11 -20.06
C MET A 161 -5.84 -19.42 -19.19
N GLY A 162 -5.74 -18.81 -18.00
CA GLY A 162 -4.78 -19.25 -16.97
C GLY A 162 -3.30 -19.06 -17.33
N ARG A 163 -2.99 -18.37 -18.44
CA ARG A 163 -1.62 -17.93 -18.77
C ARG A 163 -1.52 -16.44 -18.53
N TRP A 164 -0.56 -16.03 -17.71
CA TRP A 164 -0.18 -14.63 -17.49
C TRP A 164 -0.04 -13.95 -18.86
N THR A 165 -0.84 -12.89 -19.09
CA THR A 165 -0.78 -12.14 -20.34
C THR A 165 0.62 -11.53 -20.47
N SER A 166 1.24 -11.68 -21.63
CA SER A 166 2.61 -11.22 -21.88
C SER A 166 2.77 -9.69 -21.95
N TRP A 167 1.68 -8.92 -21.77
CA TRP A 167 1.65 -7.48 -21.95
C TRP A 167 0.64 -6.77 -21.03
N CYS A 168 1.04 -5.62 -20.48
CA CYS A 168 0.20 -4.69 -19.74
C CYS A 168 -0.01 -3.40 -20.54
N TRP A 169 -1.17 -2.73 -20.37
CA TRP A 169 -1.39 -1.40 -20.94
C TRP A 169 -0.63 -0.34 -20.12
N CYS A 170 0.25 0.42 -20.77
CA CYS A 170 0.92 1.56 -20.16
C CYS A 170 0.17 2.85 -20.54
N THR A 171 -0.51 3.47 -19.57
CA THR A 171 -1.27 4.72 -19.79
C THR A 171 -0.37 5.91 -20.17
N ILE A 172 0.90 5.90 -19.76
CA ILE A 172 1.89 6.94 -20.08
C ILE A 172 2.42 6.82 -21.51
N ARG A 173 2.70 5.59 -21.96
CA ARG A 173 3.24 5.30 -23.29
C ARG A 173 2.14 5.07 -24.33
N ASP A 174 0.88 4.99 -23.89
CA ASP A 174 -0.31 4.73 -24.70
C ASP A 174 -0.18 3.47 -25.59
N ARG A 175 0.43 2.41 -25.04
CA ARG A 175 0.68 1.14 -25.74
C ARG A 175 0.80 -0.03 -24.77
N GLN A 176 0.69 -1.23 -25.32
CA GLN A 176 1.04 -2.46 -24.60
C GLN A 176 2.56 -2.58 -24.42
N VAL A 177 3.00 -2.94 -23.21
CA VAL A 177 4.41 -3.14 -22.85
C VAL A 177 4.57 -4.38 -21.96
N PRO A 178 5.78 -4.96 -21.85
CA PRO A 178 5.99 -6.09 -20.95
C PRO A 178 5.70 -5.70 -19.49
N PRO A 179 5.18 -6.61 -18.64
CA PRO A 179 4.94 -6.31 -17.23
C PRO A 179 6.20 -5.90 -16.44
N THR A 180 7.39 -6.25 -16.94
CA THR A 180 8.70 -5.86 -16.38
C THR A 180 9.03 -4.39 -16.64
N ASP A 181 8.41 -3.75 -17.63
CA ASP A 181 8.59 -2.33 -17.97
C ASP A 181 7.74 -1.40 -17.09
N LEU A 182 6.96 -1.97 -16.16
CA LEU A 182 6.03 -1.24 -15.32
C LEU A 182 6.15 -1.66 -13.86
N ARG A 183 5.90 -0.70 -12.97
CA ARG A 183 5.88 -0.85 -11.53
C ARG A 183 4.53 -0.39 -11.00
N ALA A 184 3.91 -1.24 -10.19
CA ALA A 184 2.72 -0.85 -9.44
C ALA A 184 3.15 0.10 -8.30
N VAL A 185 2.41 1.18 -8.14
CA VAL A 185 2.60 2.15 -7.06
C VAL A 185 1.27 2.43 -6.38
N GLU A 186 1.33 2.68 -5.09
CA GLU A 186 0.22 3.12 -4.26
C GLU A 186 0.04 4.64 -4.35
N ILE A 187 -1.21 5.10 -4.33
CA ILE A 187 -1.55 6.53 -4.33
C ILE A 187 -1.54 7.06 -2.90
N PHE A 188 -2.27 6.37 -2.03
CA PHE A 188 -2.20 6.53 -0.59
C PHE A 188 -1.24 5.46 -0.03
N PRO A 189 -0.19 5.85 0.70
CA PRO A 189 0.81 4.92 1.20
C PRO A 189 0.21 3.80 2.04
N HIS A 190 0.56 2.55 1.74
CA HIS A 190 0.18 1.42 2.57
C HIS A 190 0.79 1.52 3.97
N SER A 191 1.96 2.17 4.06
CA SER A 191 2.60 2.51 5.33
C SER A 191 1.71 3.30 6.27
N LEU A 192 0.68 4.00 5.77
CA LEU A 192 -0.26 4.72 6.61
C LEU A 192 -1.37 3.81 7.15
N GLY A 193 -1.71 2.71 6.49
CA GLY A 193 -2.74 1.79 6.97
C GLY A 193 -4.18 2.24 6.67
N GLN A 194 -5.09 1.28 6.78
CA GLN A 194 -6.48 1.34 6.36
C GLN A 194 -7.30 2.21 7.30
N GLN A 195 -6.97 2.21 8.58
CA GLN A 195 -7.60 3.06 9.58
C GLN A 195 -7.35 4.54 9.26
N TRP A 196 -6.12 4.90 8.89
CA TRP A 196 -5.75 6.24 8.43
C TRP A 196 -6.45 6.63 7.12
N MET A 197 -6.52 5.71 6.15
CA MET A 197 -7.28 5.94 4.93
C MET A 197 -8.76 6.23 5.25
N THR A 198 -9.38 5.43 6.12
CA THR A 198 -10.79 5.58 6.51
C THR A 198 -11.02 6.89 7.26
N PHE A 199 -10.05 7.33 8.08
CA PHE A 199 -10.11 8.60 8.79
C PHE A 199 -10.09 9.82 7.86
N ILE A 200 -9.16 9.83 6.91
CA ILE A 200 -8.92 10.96 6.02
C ILE A 200 -10.06 11.10 5.02
N PHE A 201 -10.49 9.98 4.43
CA PHE A 201 -11.42 9.96 3.30
C PHE A 201 -12.84 9.57 3.69
N GLY A 202 -13.02 8.84 4.78
CA GLY A 202 -14.32 8.39 5.28
C GLY A 202 -14.58 6.89 5.29
N PRO A 203 -15.74 6.47 5.82
CA PRO A 203 -16.17 5.06 5.86
C PRO A 203 -16.18 4.37 4.49
N GLU A 204 -16.46 5.10 3.42
CA GLU A 204 -16.43 4.60 2.05
C GLU A 204 -15.05 4.13 1.60
N ALA A 205 -13.98 4.64 2.20
CA ALA A 205 -12.61 4.26 1.90
C ALA A 205 -12.17 2.99 2.66
N ARG A 206 -13.03 2.45 3.54
CA ARG A 206 -12.78 1.21 4.27
C ARG A 206 -12.58 0.04 3.30
N GLY A 207 -11.49 -0.68 3.48
CA GLY A 207 -11.11 -1.83 2.64
C GLY A 207 -10.51 -1.45 1.29
N GLN A 208 -10.32 -0.16 0.98
CA GLN A 208 -9.78 0.28 -0.30
C GLN A 208 -8.24 0.32 -0.36
N LEU A 209 -7.54 0.12 0.78
CA LEU A 209 -6.09 0.31 0.86
C LEU A 209 -5.32 -0.52 -0.16
N TYR A 210 -5.67 -1.80 -0.30
CA TYR A 210 -5.00 -2.75 -1.20
C TYR A 210 -5.80 -3.03 -2.47
N THR A 211 -6.68 -2.11 -2.86
CA THR A 211 -7.50 -2.27 -4.06
C THR A 211 -6.89 -1.53 -5.25
N VAL A 212 -7.33 -1.91 -6.47
CA VAL A 212 -6.94 -1.24 -7.71
C VAL A 212 -7.20 0.27 -7.67
N ALA A 213 -8.21 0.72 -6.92
CA ALA A 213 -8.56 2.13 -6.78
C ALA A 213 -7.46 2.96 -6.07
N ASN A 214 -6.60 2.31 -5.27
CA ASN A 214 -5.45 2.94 -4.61
C ASN A 214 -4.14 2.74 -5.38
N GLY A 215 -4.16 2.24 -6.62
CA GLY A 215 -2.94 1.94 -7.34
C GLY A 215 -2.86 2.44 -8.77
N LEU A 216 -1.62 2.64 -9.21
CA LEU A 216 -1.26 2.98 -10.58
C LEU A 216 -0.20 2.01 -11.09
N LEU A 217 -0.21 1.76 -12.40
CA LEU A 217 0.84 0.99 -13.06
C LEU A 217 1.66 1.93 -13.98
N LEU A 218 2.87 2.27 -13.54
CA LEU A 218 3.69 3.34 -14.14
C LEU A 218 5.07 2.82 -14.57
N PRO A 219 5.75 3.47 -15.53
CA PRO A 219 7.16 3.21 -15.80
C PRO A 219 8.03 3.40 -14.54
N PRO A 220 9.11 2.61 -14.32
CA PRO A 220 9.90 2.60 -13.09
C PRO A 220 10.38 3.99 -12.62
N ASN A 221 11.00 4.79 -13.49
CA ASN A 221 11.43 6.14 -13.09
C ASN A 221 10.26 7.03 -12.72
N LEU A 222 9.12 6.93 -13.41
CA LEU A 222 7.94 7.72 -13.05
C LEU A 222 7.32 7.26 -11.74
N ALA A 223 7.26 5.94 -11.50
CA ALA A 223 6.83 5.35 -10.24
C ALA A 223 7.66 5.86 -9.06
N GLU A 224 8.98 5.94 -9.22
CA GLU A 224 9.86 6.50 -8.20
C GLU A 224 9.55 7.99 -7.94
N GLN A 225 9.44 8.80 -8.99
CA GLN A 225 9.13 10.22 -8.83
C GLN A 225 7.73 10.46 -8.23
N PHE A 226 6.78 9.57 -8.52
CA PHE A 226 5.43 9.60 -7.94
C PHE A 226 5.49 9.34 -6.45
N ASN A 227 6.15 8.25 -6.01
CA ASN A 227 6.34 7.94 -4.58
C ASN A 227 7.12 9.02 -3.82
N GLN A 228 8.01 9.74 -4.50
CA GLN A 228 8.75 10.88 -3.93
C GLN A 228 7.95 12.19 -3.92
N TYR A 229 6.70 12.16 -4.38
CA TYR A 229 5.81 13.31 -4.55
C TYR A 229 6.44 14.45 -5.38
N ARG A 230 7.19 14.09 -6.42
CA ARG A 230 7.78 15.04 -7.40
C ARG A 230 6.92 15.17 -8.66
N VAL A 231 6.01 14.23 -8.86
CA VAL A 231 4.94 14.26 -9.88
C VAL A 231 3.62 13.87 -9.25
N THR A 232 2.50 14.24 -9.86
CA THR A 232 1.16 13.84 -9.41
C THR A 232 0.19 13.81 -10.59
N LEU A 233 -1.05 13.35 -10.37
CA LEU A 233 -2.14 13.42 -11.34
C LEU A 233 -3.17 14.46 -10.91
N ALA A 234 -3.75 15.12 -11.89
CA ALA A 234 -4.80 16.11 -11.69
C ALA A 234 -5.88 15.99 -12.77
N PRO A 235 -7.14 16.31 -12.51
CA PRO A 235 -8.19 16.26 -13.53
C PRO A 235 -7.94 17.28 -14.66
N THR A 236 -8.32 16.95 -15.92
CA THR A 236 -8.13 17.83 -17.10
C THR A 236 -9.35 18.67 -17.49
N ASN A 237 -10.52 18.44 -16.88
CA ASN A 237 -11.84 18.89 -17.34
C ASN A 237 -12.26 18.34 -18.71
N HIS A 238 -13.53 17.93 -18.82
CA HIS A 238 -14.45 18.03 -19.96
C HIS A 238 -15.67 17.12 -19.71
N ARG A 239 -16.77 17.73 -19.25
CA ARG A 239 -18.14 17.18 -19.10
C ARG A 239 -18.31 15.93 -18.21
N TRP A 240 -19.12 16.07 -17.16
CA TRP A 240 -20.09 15.02 -16.83
C TRP A 240 -20.91 14.78 -18.10
N ASN A 241 -20.81 13.61 -18.73
CA ASN A 241 -21.86 13.20 -19.66
C ASN A 241 -23.13 12.87 -18.85
N ASP A 242 -24.28 12.73 -19.53
CA ASP A 242 -25.61 12.57 -18.92
C ASP A 242 -25.75 11.31 -18.00
N ASN A 243 -24.70 10.48 -17.92
CA ASN A 243 -24.55 9.33 -17.03
C ASN A 243 -23.62 9.57 -15.82
N ASN A 244 -23.20 10.81 -15.56
CA ASN A 244 -22.46 11.21 -14.36
C ASN A 244 -21.03 10.64 -14.23
N ASP A 245 -20.33 10.41 -15.35
CA ASP A 245 -19.06 9.68 -15.36
C ASP A 245 -17.91 10.52 -15.98
N PRO A 246 -16.96 11.13 -15.20
CA PRO A 246 -15.86 11.87 -15.87
C PRO A 246 -14.55 12.00 -15.09
N TRP A 247 -13.48 11.29 -15.48
CA TRP A 247 -12.12 11.67 -15.07
C TRP A 247 -11.10 11.33 -16.15
N THR A 248 -10.86 12.27 -17.07
CA THR A 248 -9.57 12.34 -17.77
C THR A 248 -8.57 13.05 -16.86
N TRP A 249 -7.38 12.49 -16.75
CA TRP A 249 -6.33 12.98 -15.85
C TRP A 249 -5.20 13.58 -16.68
N LYS A 250 -4.41 14.48 -16.09
CA LYS A 250 -3.13 14.96 -16.61
C LYS A 250 -2.02 14.69 -15.62
N LEU A 251 -0.83 14.39 -16.14
CA LEU A 251 0.38 14.36 -15.31
C LEU A 251 0.84 15.78 -15.00
N VAL A 252 1.02 16.07 -13.72
CA VAL A 252 1.54 17.35 -13.24
C VAL A 252 2.94 17.12 -12.68
N ILE A 253 3.92 17.85 -13.22
CA ILE A 253 5.28 17.86 -12.71
C ILE A 253 5.34 18.94 -11.65
N VAL A 254 5.52 18.51 -10.41
CA VAL A 254 5.53 19.38 -9.24
C VAL A 254 6.93 19.96 -9.04
N ASP A 255 7.94 19.09 -9.07
CA ASP A 255 9.34 19.52 -9.00
C ASP A 255 9.87 19.91 -10.39
N ARG A 256 9.46 21.09 -10.86
CA ARG A 256 9.91 21.61 -12.16
C ARG A 256 11.41 21.90 -12.19
N LYS A 257 12.02 22.29 -11.08
CA LYS A 257 13.46 22.62 -11.06
C LYS A 257 14.31 21.35 -11.19
N GLY A 258 13.92 20.27 -10.51
CA GLY A 258 14.70 19.05 -10.44
C GLY A 258 14.33 17.97 -11.46
N LEU A 259 13.17 18.02 -12.12
CA LEU A 259 12.76 16.98 -13.08
C LEU A 259 12.58 17.46 -14.52
N TRP A 260 12.34 18.74 -14.78
CA TRP A 260 11.78 19.18 -16.06
C TRP A 260 12.58 18.74 -17.30
N ASN A 261 13.92 18.77 -17.20
CA ASN A 261 14.82 18.39 -18.30
C ASN A 261 15.32 16.93 -18.20
N GLU A 262 14.95 16.19 -17.16
CA GLU A 262 15.36 14.80 -16.97
C GLU A 262 14.69 13.90 -18.01
N ILE A 263 15.41 12.86 -18.44
CA ILE A 263 14.96 11.90 -19.44
C ILE A 263 14.52 10.61 -18.71
N MET A 264 13.33 10.13 -19.03
CA MET A 264 12.83 8.85 -18.53
C MET A 264 13.36 7.67 -19.35
N ASP A 265 13.24 6.45 -18.82
CA ASP A 265 13.63 5.21 -19.52
C ASP A 265 12.98 5.03 -20.90
N CYS A 266 11.81 5.65 -21.12
CA CYS A 266 11.12 5.62 -22.40
C CYS A 266 11.63 6.65 -23.42
N GLY A 267 12.69 7.40 -23.10
CA GLY A 267 13.29 8.43 -23.95
C GLY A 267 12.54 9.77 -23.96
N MET A 268 11.41 9.88 -23.26
CA MET A 268 10.66 11.13 -23.11
C MET A 268 11.22 11.98 -21.97
N ARG A 269 11.15 13.30 -22.10
CA ARG A 269 11.45 14.23 -20.99
C ARG A 269 10.23 14.40 -20.10
N TYR A 270 10.44 14.67 -18.81
CA TYR A 270 9.31 14.98 -17.92
C TYR A 270 8.51 16.21 -18.37
N SER A 271 9.17 17.21 -18.98
CA SER A 271 8.49 18.37 -19.58
C SER A 271 7.48 17.98 -20.66
N GLU A 272 7.74 16.92 -21.43
CA GLU A 272 6.85 16.42 -22.49
C GLU A 272 5.63 15.68 -21.93
N LEU A 273 5.74 15.20 -20.68
CA LEU A 273 4.62 14.58 -19.98
C LEU A 273 3.78 15.59 -19.20
N HIS A 274 4.33 16.76 -18.89
CA HIS A 274 3.59 17.77 -18.13
C HIS A 274 2.32 18.20 -18.87
N ASN A 275 1.19 18.20 -18.15
CA ASN A 275 -0.15 18.47 -18.67
C ASN A 275 -0.63 17.51 -19.78
N ARG A 276 0.10 16.42 -20.06
CA ARG A 276 -0.35 15.39 -21.00
C ARG A 276 -1.54 14.64 -20.41
N SER A 277 -2.60 14.50 -21.20
CA SER A 277 -3.78 13.73 -20.82
C SER A 277 -3.45 12.22 -20.75
N ILE A 278 -3.94 11.58 -19.70
CA ILE A 278 -3.77 10.17 -19.37
C ILE A 278 -5.17 9.55 -19.27
N PRO A 279 -5.61 8.82 -20.30
CA PRO A 279 -6.87 8.10 -20.24
C PRO A 279 -6.68 6.82 -19.40
N PHE A 280 -7.57 6.63 -18.42
CA PHE A 280 -7.73 5.34 -17.76
C PHE A 280 -8.89 4.59 -18.40
N GLN A 281 -8.76 3.27 -18.50
CA GLN A 281 -9.86 2.40 -18.90
C GLN A 281 -10.85 2.29 -17.73
N ASP A 282 -12.15 2.12 -18.03
CA ASP A 282 -13.24 2.23 -17.04
C ASP A 282 -13.09 1.34 -15.80
N VAL A 283 -12.48 0.16 -15.96
CA VAL A 283 -12.27 -0.82 -14.87
C VAL A 283 -11.06 -0.48 -13.99
N VAL A 284 -10.21 0.46 -14.42
CA VAL A 284 -8.86 0.69 -13.90
C VAL A 284 -8.69 2.13 -13.41
N ARG A 285 -9.77 2.75 -12.95
CA ARG A 285 -9.74 4.17 -12.57
C ARG A 285 -9.23 4.35 -11.15
N PRO A 286 -8.18 5.17 -10.93
CA PRO A 286 -7.76 5.53 -9.59
C PRO A 286 -8.84 6.34 -8.87
N ASN A 287 -8.95 6.19 -7.56
CA ASN A 287 -9.89 6.97 -6.76
C ASN A 287 -9.43 8.43 -6.70
N GLY A 288 -10.29 9.35 -7.13
CA GLY A 288 -9.95 10.76 -7.18
C GLY A 288 -9.69 11.40 -5.81
N LYS A 289 -10.29 10.88 -4.73
CA LYS A 289 -9.99 11.37 -3.36
C LYS A 289 -8.54 11.09 -2.98
N PHE A 290 -8.04 9.90 -3.33
CA PHE A 290 -6.66 9.50 -3.03
C PHE A 290 -5.68 10.33 -3.86
N LEU A 291 -5.98 10.56 -5.14
CA LEU A 291 -5.17 11.43 -5.99
C LEU A 291 -5.16 12.89 -5.53
N PHE A 292 -6.29 13.40 -5.04
CA PHE A 292 -6.35 14.75 -4.47
C PHE A 292 -5.46 14.86 -3.23
N PHE A 293 -5.51 13.89 -2.33
CA PHE A 293 -4.62 13.85 -1.18
C PHE A 293 -3.14 13.76 -1.58
N HIS A 294 -2.80 12.87 -2.53
CA HIS A 294 -1.45 12.76 -3.07
C HIS A 294 -0.97 14.09 -3.68
N TYR A 295 -1.85 14.79 -4.41
CA TYR A 295 -1.60 16.13 -4.93
C TYR A 295 -1.27 17.11 -3.79
N LEU A 296 -2.08 17.18 -2.73
CA LEU A 296 -1.82 18.08 -1.60
C LEU A 296 -0.47 17.79 -0.92
N CYS A 297 -0.15 16.51 -0.69
CA CYS A 297 1.15 16.11 -0.15
C CYS A 297 2.31 16.54 -1.05
N ALA A 298 2.18 16.38 -2.37
CA ALA A 298 3.20 16.81 -3.33
C ALA A 298 3.40 18.33 -3.33
N MET A 299 2.31 19.10 -3.26
CA MET A 299 2.37 20.56 -3.18
C MET A 299 3.04 21.02 -1.89
N LEU A 300 2.66 20.43 -0.76
CA LEU A 300 3.22 20.78 0.54
C LEU A 300 4.72 20.47 0.62
N LEU A 301 5.12 19.28 0.14
CA LEU A 301 6.52 18.89 0.07
C LEU A 301 7.32 19.77 -0.89
N GLN A 302 6.74 20.20 -1.99
CA GLN A 302 7.39 21.12 -2.90
C GLN A 302 7.54 22.51 -2.30
N ALA A 303 6.53 23.02 -1.59
CA ALA A 303 6.59 24.29 -0.89
C ALA A 303 7.73 24.29 0.16
N ARG A 304 7.90 23.17 0.88
CA ARG A 304 9.04 22.96 1.79
C ARG A 304 10.38 23.04 1.07
N ARG A 305 10.55 22.30 -0.03
CA ARG A 305 11.78 22.34 -0.83
C ARG A 305 12.06 23.75 -1.35
N ASP A 306 11.07 24.44 -1.91
CA ASP A 306 11.26 25.79 -2.42
C ASP A 306 11.66 26.75 -1.29
N ALA A 307 11.04 26.65 -0.10
CA ALA A 307 11.39 27.44 1.07
C ALA A 307 12.83 27.19 1.57
N GLU A 308 13.31 25.94 1.53
CA GLU A 308 14.72 25.60 1.83
C GLU A 308 15.70 26.33 0.90
N TYR A 309 15.31 26.61 -0.35
CA TYR A 309 16.09 27.39 -1.32
C TYR A 309 15.72 28.89 -1.35
N GLY A 310 14.93 29.38 -0.38
CA GLY A 310 14.50 30.78 -0.32
C GLY A 310 13.54 31.21 -1.43
N ALA A 311 12.86 30.25 -2.06
CA ALA A 311 11.84 30.48 -3.08
C ALA A 311 10.42 30.24 -2.53
N MET A 312 9.42 30.82 -3.18
CA MET A 312 8.01 30.50 -2.93
C MET A 312 7.53 29.44 -3.92
N LEU A 313 6.51 28.67 -3.51
CA LEU A 313 5.84 27.71 -4.39
C LEU A 313 5.29 28.45 -5.63
N ASN A 314 5.59 27.94 -6.82
CA ASN A 314 5.05 28.51 -8.06
C ASN A 314 3.61 28.03 -8.31
N GLU A 315 2.63 28.76 -7.76
CA GLU A 315 1.20 28.43 -7.87
C GLU A 315 0.64 28.54 -9.29
N SER A 316 1.19 29.43 -10.14
CA SER A 316 0.63 29.73 -11.48
C SER A 316 0.54 28.52 -12.42
N GLY A 317 1.36 27.50 -12.21
CA GLY A 317 1.33 26.25 -12.97
C GLY A 317 0.46 25.14 -12.37
N LEU A 318 -0.13 25.41 -11.20
CA LEU A 318 -0.78 24.45 -10.31
C LEU A 318 -2.23 24.84 -9.99
N GLU A 319 -2.58 26.12 -10.10
CA GLU A 319 -3.96 26.60 -9.97
C GLU A 319 -4.90 25.85 -10.93
N ASP A 320 -4.48 25.53 -12.16
CA ASP A 320 -5.31 24.82 -13.14
C ASP A 320 -5.45 23.31 -12.89
N ALA A 321 -4.77 22.75 -11.88
CA ALA A 321 -4.72 21.31 -11.68
C ALA A 321 -6.03 20.78 -11.05
N TRP A 322 -6.60 21.52 -10.11
CA TRP A 322 -7.83 21.12 -9.39
C TRP A 322 -8.85 22.24 -9.24
N THR A 323 -8.57 23.44 -9.76
CA THR A 323 -9.31 24.67 -9.42
C THR A 323 -9.81 25.48 -10.63
N ASP A 324 -9.95 24.82 -11.77
CA ASP A 324 -10.31 25.45 -13.05
C ASP A 324 -11.59 26.31 -12.95
N GLU A 325 -11.54 27.47 -13.59
CA GLU A 325 -12.44 28.60 -13.36
C GLU A 325 -13.89 28.30 -13.77
N GLY A 326 -14.78 28.22 -12.77
CA GLY A 326 -16.23 28.20 -12.95
C GLY A 326 -16.94 26.95 -12.43
N ARG A 327 -16.20 25.86 -12.19
CA ARG A 327 -16.66 24.67 -11.46
C ARG A 327 -15.46 24.06 -10.75
N VAL A 328 -15.19 24.53 -9.53
CA VAL A 328 -14.36 23.76 -8.58
C VAL A 328 -14.88 22.32 -8.66
N HIS A 329 -14.00 21.33 -8.77
CA HIS A 329 -14.37 19.92 -8.69
C HIS A 329 -14.92 19.63 -7.28
N SER A 330 -16.14 20.10 -7.01
CA SER A 330 -16.70 20.23 -5.67
C SER A 330 -17.16 18.86 -5.22
N GLY A 331 -16.31 18.21 -4.44
CA GLY A 331 -16.62 16.97 -3.74
C GLY A 331 -15.95 17.01 -2.38
N PRO A 332 -16.63 16.57 -1.31
CA PRO A 332 -16.01 16.40 0.00
C PRO A 332 -15.03 15.23 -0.08
N TYR A 333 -13.75 15.55 -0.27
CA TYR A 333 -12.70 14.56 -0.51
C TYR A 333 -11.96 14.19 0.75
N ILE A 334 -11.63 15.19 1.57
CA ILE A 334 -10.78 15.03 2.75
C ILE A 334 -11.48 15.67 3.94
N ARG A 335 -11.42 15.00 5.10
CA ARG A 335 -11.91 15.53 6.36
C ARG A 335 -11.38 16.94 6.63
N ASP A 336 -12.27 17.85 7.04
CA ASP A 336 -11.98 19.26 7.31
C ASP A 336 -10.82 19.49 8.29
N THR A 337 -10.70 18.69 9.34
CA THR A 337 -9.60 18.75 10.32
C THR A 337 -8.25 18.42 9.70
N VAL A 338 -8.18 17.43 8.80
CA VAL A 338 -6.96 17.07 8.07
C VAL A 338 -6.61 18.17 7.06
N LEU A 339 -7.62 18.67 6.34
CA LEU A 339 -7.44 19.70 5.34
C LEU A 339 -7.02 21.04 5.96
N GLY A 340 -7.58 21.37 7.13
CA GLY A 340 -7.20 22.51 7.95
C GLY A 340 -5.72 22.49 8.30
N GLY A 341 -5.21 21.36 8.81
CA GLY A 341 -3.78 21.19 9.11
C GLY A 341 -2.87 21.35 7.89
N ILE A 342 -3.30 20.87 6.71
CA ILE A 342 -2.56 21.09 5.46
C ILE A 342 -2.53 22.58 5.08
N VAL A 343 -3.68 23.25 5.18
CA VAL A 343 -3.84 24.68 4.84
C VAL A 343 -3.06 25.59 5.78
N GLU A 344 -2.98 25.24 7.06
CA GLU A 344 -2.12 25.92 8.04
C GLU A 344 -0.65 25.80 7.63
N GLN A 345 -0.18 24.62 7.25
CA GLN A 345 1.21 24.49 6.78
C GLN A 345 1.46 25.24 5.48
N PHE A 346 0.50 25.26 4.54
CA PHE A 346 0.62 26.10 3.35
C PHE A 346 0.77 27.59 3.70
N HIS A 347 0.08 28.07 4.73
CA HIS A 347 0.25 29.43 5.23
C HIS A 347 1.71 29.68 5.66
N GLU A 348 2.32 28.76 6.41
CA GLU A 348 3.70 28.88 6.87
C GLU A 348 4.70 29.02 5.72
N PHE A 349 4.45 28.37 4.58
CA PHE A 349 5.29 28.44 3.39
C PHE A 349 4.91 29.57 2.42
N GLY A 350 4.06 30.52 2.85
CA GLY A 350 3.71 31.71 2.07
C GLY A 350 2.80 31.45 0.88
N VAL A 351 2.07 30.33 0.86
CA VAL A 351 1.11 30.00 -0.20
C VAL A 351 -0.11 30.93 -0.11
N SER A 352 -0.59 31.37 -1.27
CA SER A 352 -1.62 32.41 -1.38
C SER A 352 -2.91 32.04 -0.65
N GLN A 353 -3.62 33.07 -0.17
CA GLN A 353 -4.93 32.89 0.45
C GLN A 353 -5.93 32.30 -0.55
N THR A 354 -5.86 32.71 -1.82
CA THR A 354 -6.73 32.21 -2.89
C THR A 354 -6.59 30.70 -3.07
N PHE A 355 -5.36 30.20 -3.15
CA PHE A 355 -5.10 28.76 -3.27
C PHE A 355 -5.60 27.98 -2.05
N ARG A 356 -5.35 28.49 -0.85
CA ARG A 356 -5.84 27.89 0.40
C ARG A 356 -7.36 27.81 0.46
N THR A 357 -8.06 28.88 0.08
CA THR A 357 -9.54 28.90 0.01
C THR A 357 -10.07 27.91 -1.02
N LYS A 358 -9.42 27.79 -2.18
CA LYS A 358 -9.77 26.79 -3.20
C LYS A 358 -9.61 25.36 -2.67
N ILE A 359 -8.53 25.06 -1.96
CA ILE A 359 -8.34 23.75 -1.31
C ILE A 359 -9.46 23.46 -0.30
N MET A 360 -9.75 24.41 0.59
CA MET A 360 -10.79 24.23 1.62
C MET A 360 -12.18 23.92 1.04
N ALA A 361 -12.46 24.31 -0.21
CA ALA A 361 -13.73 23.94 -0.87
C ALA A 361 -13.93 22.42 -1.06
N HIS A 362 -12.88 21.61 -0.87
CA HIS A 362 -12.92 20.14 -0.93
C HIS A 362 -13.04 19.48 0.46
N SER A 363 -13.28 20.28 1.52
CA SER A 363 -13.43 19.75 2.88
C SER A 363 -14.70 18.92 3.02
N ARG A 364 -14.58 17.80 3.72
CA ARG A 364 -15.70 17.02 4.24
C ARG A 364 -15.92 17.39 5.71
N PRO A 365 -17.14 17.75 6.13
CA PRO A 365 -17.43 18.00 7.53
C PRO A 365 -17.06 16.79 8.39
N THR A 366 -16.46 17.05 9.55
CA THR A 366 -16.34 16.05 10.61
C THR A 366 -17.74 15.78 11.22
N ASP A 367 -18.15 14.51 11.25
CA ASP A 367 -19.34 14.06 11.99
C ASP A 367 -18.94 13.70 13.44
N ASP A 368 -19.77 14.06 14.42
CA ASP A 368 -19.59 13.77 15.85
C ASP A 368 -19.28 12.28 16.14
N THR A 369 -19.83 11.36 15.33
CA THR A 369 -19.55 9.91 15.45
C THR A 369 -18.14 9.51 15.00
N GLU A 370 -17.54 10.28 14.09
CA GLU A 370 -16.18 10.07 13.61
C GLU A 370 -15.14 10.77 14.49
N GLU A 371 -15.56 11.59 15.46
CA GLU A 371 -14.70 12.24 16.45
C GLU A 371 -14.13 11.24 17.48
N GLU A 372 -14.94 10.28 17.92
CA GLU A 372 -14.47 9.19 18.79
C GLU A 372 -13.40 8.33 18.12
N ALA A 373 -13.49 8.12 16.80
CA ALA A 373 -12.51 7.37 16.02
C ALA A 373 -11.13 8.07 15.95
N VAL A 374 -11.08 9.41 16.00
CA VAL A 374 -9.82 10.20 15.98
C VAL A 374 -8.93 9.85 17.17
N ASN A 375 -9.54 9.69 18.35
CA ASN A 375 -8.83 9.39 19.59
C ASN A 375 -8.16 8.01 19.57
N VAL A 376 -8.74 7.05 18.84
CA VAL A 376 -8.19 5.70 18.66
C VAL A 376 -7.02 5.71 17.65
N LEU A 377 -7.07 6.58 16.63
CA LEU A 377 -6.07 6.66 15.56
C LEU A 377 -4.70 7.21 15.99
N VAL A 378 -4.64 8.04 17.03
CA VAL A 378 -3.36 8.54 17.58
C VAL A 378 -2.50 7.42 18.15
N SER A 379 -3.13 6.38 18.69
CA SER A 379 -2.46 5.19 19.21
C SER A 379 -2.03 4.19 18.13
N ILE A 380 -2.59 4.30 16.92
CA ILE A 380 -2.35 3.36 15.83
C ILE A 380 -1.00 3.65 15.17
N ASP A 381 -0.08 2.68 15.25
CA ASP A 381 1.18 2.70 14.50
C ASP A 381 0.89 2.27 13.05
N PRO A 382 1.00 3.18 12.08
CA PRO A 382 0.74 2.87 10.67
C PRO A 382 1.60 1.73 10.13
N GLN A 383 2.82 1.58 10.66
CA GLN A 383 3.72 0.50 10.29
C GLN A 383 3.31 -0.87 10.87
N ALA A 384 2.36 -0.91 11.81
CA ALA A 384 1.84 -2.15 12.38
C ALA A 384 1.04 -2.96 11.36
N GLU A 385 0.10 -2.32 10.66
CA GLU A 385 -0.73 -3.01 9.66
C GLU A 385 0.07 -3.59 8.48
N MET A 386 1.21 -2.98 8.15
CA MET A 386 2.08 -3.36 7.01
C MET A 386 3.05 -4.51 7.31
N ALA A 387 3.39 -4.73 8.58
CA ALA A 387 4.27 -5.84 8.96
C ALA A 387 3.51 -7.18 9.03
N GLU A 388 2.18 -7.13 8.90
CA GLU A 388 1.24 -8.18 9.29
C GLU A 388 0.70 -9.01 8.12
N ASP A 389 1.37 -8.94 6.96
CA ASP A 389 0.90 -9.57 5.72
C ASP A 389 1.56 -10.88 5.33
N SER A 390 0.66 -11.85 5.21
CA SER A 390 0.79 -13.29 5.04
C SER A 390 1.34 -13.74 3.69
N GLU A 391 1.68 -12.84 2.77
CA GLU A 391 1.95 -13.25 1.38
C GLU A 391 3.31 -13.95 1.20
N SER A 392 4.31 -13.68 2.05
CA SER A 392 5.53 -14.50 2.05
C SER A 392 5.35 -15.82 2.80
N GLU A 393 4.38 -15.88 3.73
CA GLU A 393 3.99 -17.14 4.38
C GLU A 393 3.32 -18.02 3.33
N GLU A 394 2.37 -17.46 2.56
CA GLU A 394 1.63 -18.14 1.49
C GLU A 394 2.55 -18.67 0.39
N GLU A 395 3.50 -17.89 -0.13
CA GLU A 395 4.41 -18.37 -1.20
C GLU A 395 5.38 -19.47 -0.73
N ALA A 396 5.91 -19.35 0.49
CA ALA A 396 6.75 -20.40 1.08
C ALA A 396 5.93 -21.67 1.37
N THR A 397 4.67 -21.52 1.79
CA THR A 397 3.77 -22.66 2.00
C THR A 397 3.28 -23.30 0.70
N GLU A 398 2.94 -22.52 -0.32
CA GLU A 398 2.47 -23.00 -1.63
C GLU A 398 3.58 -23.81 -2.33
N CYS A 399 4.82 -23.33 -2.32
CA CYS A 399 5.96 -24.06 -2.87
C CYS A 399 6.23 -25.38 -2.11
N VAL A 400 6.00 -25.39 -0.79
CA VAL A 400 6.09 -26.61 0.02
C VAL A 400 4.91 -27.56 -0.26
N ASP A 401 3.72 -27.03 -0.53
CA ASP A 401 2.51 -27.81 -0.83
C ASP A 401 2.55 -28.47 -2.18
N GLU A 402 2.93 -27.74 -3.23
CA GLU A 402 3.10 -28.29 -4.57
C GLU A 402 4.08 -29.47 -4.55
N MET A 403 5.15 -29.38 -3.74
CA MET A 403 6.09 -30.49 -3.59
C MET A 403 5.53 -31.63 -2.73
N ILE A 404 4.89 -31.35 -1.59
CA ILE A 404 4.26 -32.41 -0.76
C ILE A 404 3.21 -33.18 -1.58
N GLU A 405 2.44 -32.49 -2.43
CA GLU A 405 1.50 -33.10 -3.36
C GLU A 405 2.19 -33.88 -4.49
N GLU A 406 3.29 -33.38 -5.06
CA GLU A 406 4.06 -34.08 -6.08
C GLU A 406 4.68 -35.39 -5.56
N PHE A 407 5.18 -35.41 -4.32
CA PHE A 407 5.80 -36.60 -3.73
C PHE A 407 4.79 -37.65 -3.25
N LEU A 408 3.66 -37.23 -2.67
CA LEU A 408 2.66 -38.16 -2.11
C LEU A 408 1.51 -38.47 -3.08
N GLY A 409 1.30 -37.65 -4.11
CA GLY A 409 0.27 -37.87 -5.15
C GLY A 409 0.69 -38.84 -6.25
N ASN A 410 1.99 -39.13 -6.39
CA ASN A 410 2.53 -40.07 -7.38
C ASN A 410 2.53 -41.55 -6.92
N GLU A 411 1.99 -41.87 -5.73
CA GLU A 411 1.86 -43.25 -5.21
C GLU A 411 0.43 -43.82 -5.28
N ALA A 412 -0.51 -43.19 -6.00
CA ALA A 412 -1.88 -43.66 -6.18
C ALA A 412 -2.10 -44.49 -7.46
#